data_AF-A0A5N4EJE8-F1
#
_entry.id   AF-A0A5N4EJE8-F1
#
_cell.length_a   1.000
_cell.length_b   1.000
_cell.length_c   1.000
_cell.angle_alpha   90.00
_cell.angle_beta   90.00
_cell.angle_gamma   90.00
#
_symmetry.space_group_name_H-M   'P 1'
#
loop_
_entity.id
_entity.type
_entity.pdbx_description
1 polymer ?
#
loop_
_entity_poly.entity_id
_entity_poly.type
_entity_poly.pdbx_seq_one_letter_code
_entity_poly.pdbx_strand_id
1 'polypeptide(L)'
;MLTLSTFIIFNTAQDLFALDLELYRYSGVNMTGFRLLNIDNPYVSSIIEKWSMERLQAPPRPETGLLDGMMTTEAALMYDAVYMVAIASHRASQLTVSSL
;
A
#
# COMPACT_ATOMS: atom_id res chain seq x y z
N MET A 1 -21.17 -15.61 33.47
CA MET A 1 -21.83 -15.61 32.15
C MET A 1 -21.38 -14.37 31.40
N LEU A 2 -20.49 -14.57 30.43
CA LEU A 2 -20.21 -13.78 29.22
C LEU A 2 -18.87 -14.34 28.71
N THR A 3 -18.95 -15.37 27.88
CA THR A 3 -17.81 -15.80 27.07
C THR A 3 -17.35 -14.60 26.29
N LEU A 4 -16.12 -14.11 26.53
CA LEU A 4 -15.46 -13.16 25.63
C LEU A 4 -15.36 -13.85 24.27
N SER A 5 -16.32 -13.59 23.40
CA SER A 5 -16.28 -14.01 22.01
C SER A 5 -15.15 -13.22 21.36
N THR A 6 -13.94 -13.80 21.34
CA THR A 6 -12.85 -13.28 20.52
C THR A 6 -13.28 -13.40 19.07
N PHE A 7 -13.64 -12.28 18.45
CA PHE A 7 -13.95 -12.25 17.02
C PHE A 7 -12.63 -12.18 16.24
N ILE A 8 -12.48 -13.06 15.25
CA ILE A 8 -11.38 -13.01 14.28
C ILE A 8 -11.96 -12.50 12.98
N ILE A 9 -11.55 -11.31 12.54
CA ILE A 9 -11.98 -10.73 11.27
C ILE A 9 -10.90 -11.00 10.23
N PHE A 10 -11.28 -11.70 9.16
CA PHE A 10 -10.43 -11.94 7.99
C PHE A 10 -10.80 -10.96 6.89
N ASN A 11 -9.94 -9.96 6.65
CA ASN A 11 -10.22 -8.93 5.65
C ASN A 11 -9.50 -9.24 4.33
N THR A 12 -10.26 -9.35 3.24
CA THR A 12 -9.75 -9.52 1.88
C THR A 12 -9.42 -8.19 1.19
N ALA A 13 -9.74 -7.05 1.81
CA ALA A 13 -9.37 -5.75 1.32
C ALA A 13 -7.84 -5.61 1.30
N GLN A 14 -7.35 -5.19 0.15
CA GLN A 14 -5.92 -5.09 -0.15
C GLN A 14 -5.20 -4.05 0.74
N ASP A 15 -5.97 -3.10 1.29
CA ASP A 15 -5.47 -1.95 2.04
C ASP A 15 -5.77 -2.01 3.54
N LEU A 16 -5.89 -3.20 4.14
CA LEU A 16 -6.10 -3.33 5.60
C LEU A 16 -5.04 -2.57 6.42
N PHE A 17 -3.80 -2.49 5.92
CA PHE A 17 -2.71 -1.77 6.58
C PHE A 17 -2.90 -0.24 6.59
N ALA A 18 -3.73 0.30 5.69
CA ALA A 18 -4.03 1.72 5.60
C ALA A 18 -5.35 2.06 6.31
N LEU A 19 -6.05 1.10 6.91
CA LEU A 19 -7.28 1.34 7.67
C LEU A 19 -6.96 2.02 9.01
N ASP A 20 -7.77 3.00 9.40
CA ASP A 20 -7.69 3.54 10.75
C ASP A 20 -8.26 2.54 11.78
N LEU A 21 -7.35 1.97 12.57
CA LEU A 21 -7.66 0.98 13.60
C LEU A 21 -7.95 1.60 14.98
N GLU A 22 -7.92 2.93 15.13
CA GLU A 22 -8.19 3.58 16.42
C GLU A 22 -9.55 3.17 17.01
N LEU A 23 -10.56 3.01 16.16
CA LEU A 23 -11.91 2.57 16.56
C LEU A 23 -11.96 1.12 17.06
N TYR A 24 -11.01 0.27 16.66
CA TYR A 24 -10.97 -1.16 17.00
C TYR A 24 -9.97 -1.49 18.10
N ARG A 25 -9.12 -0.54 18.52
CA ARG A 25 -8.04 -0.71 19.51
C ARG A 25 -8.51 -1.30 20.84
N TYR A 26 -9.73 -1.00 21.27
CA TYR A 26 -10.29 -1.47 22.55
C TYR A 26 -11.30 -2.62 22.40
N SER A 27 -11.55 -3.09 21.18
CA SER A 27 -12.62 -4.05 20.89
C SER A 27 -12.24 -5.51 21.22
N GLY A 28 -10.96 -5.80 21.49
CA GLY A 28 -10.47 -7.17 21.72
C GLY A 28 -10.59 -8.08 20.49
N VAL A 29 -10.85 -7.49 19.31
CA VAL A 29 -10.99 -8.19 18.04
C VAL A 29 -9.61 -8.40 17.43
N ASN A 30 -9.33 -9.63 17.03
CA ASN A 30 -8.13 -9.93 16.26
C ASN A 30 -8.45 -9.74 14.78
N MET A 31 -7.80 -8.77 14.14
CA MET A 31 -7.90 -8.57 12.70
C MET A 31 -6.70 -9.22 12.01
N THR A 32 -6.98 -10.02 11.00
CA THR A 32 -5.95 -10.60 10.13
C THR A 32 -6.29 -10.27 8.69
N GLY A 33 -5.29 -9.90 7.91
CA GLY A 33 -5.45 -9.65 6.48
C GLY A 33 -4.12 -9.79 5.77
N PHE A 34 -4.16 -9.57 4.45
CA PHE A 34 -2.99 -9.68 3.61
C PHE A 34 -2.36 -8.32 3.36
N ARG A 35 -1.02 -8.29 3.33
CA ARG A 35 -0.23 -7.12 2.92
C ARG A 35 0.61 -7.52 1.72
N LEU A 36 0.38 -6.86 0.59
CA LEU A 36 1.17 -7.07 -0.62
C LEU A 36 2.43 -6.19 -0.65
N LEU A 37 2.40 -5.03 0.03
CA LEU A 37 3.55 -4.13 0.12
C LEU A 37 4.59 -4.64 1.11
N ASN A 38 5.82 -4.82 0.63
CA ASN A 38 6.96 -5.19 1.47
C ASN A 38 7.63 -3.94 2.07
N ILE A 39 7.03 -3.40 3.12
CA ILE A 39 7.50 -2.19 3.82
C ILE A 39 8.84 -2.44 4.55
N ASP A 40 9.16 -3.70 4.85
CA ASP A 40 10.44 -4.07 5.50
C ASP A 40 11.64 -3.86 4.56
N ASN A 41 11.40 -3.71 3.25
CA ASN A 41 12.43 -3.31 2.31
C ASN A 41 12.67 -1.79 2.39
N PRO A 42 13.90 -1.33 2.71
CA PRO A 42 14.21 0.09 2.86
C PRO A 42 13.97 0.90 1.58
N TYR A 43 14.13 0.28 0.41
CA TYR A 43 13.85 0.95 -0.87
C TYR A 43 12.36 1.27 -1.01
N VAL A 44 11.50 0.28 -0.75
CA VAL A 44 10.04 0.42 -0.81
C VAL A 44 9.56 1.42 0.24
N SER A 45 10.10 1.35 1.46
CA SER A 45 9.81 2.33 2.52
C SER A 45 10.11 3.77 2.08
N SER A 46 11.23 4.01 1.41
CA SER A 46 11.59 5.37 0.95
C SER A 46 10.66 5.91 -0.14
N ILE A 47 10.11 5.04 -0.99
CA ILE A 47 9.12 5.41 -2.02
C ILE A 47 7.79 5.75 -1.36
N ILE A 48 7.35 4.94 -0.39
CA ILE A 48 6.12 5.18 0.36
C ILE A 48 6.20 6.50 1.14
N GLU A 49 7.35 6.79 1.76
CA GLU A 49 7.57 8.04 2.49
C GLU A 49 7.48 9.26 1.56
N LYS A 50 8.15 9.22 0.40
CA LYS A 50 8.07 10.29 -0.61
C LYS A 50 6.64 10.48 -1.12
N TRP A 51 5.96 9.38 -1.43
CA TRP A 51 4.55 9.40 -1.83
C TRP A 51 3.68 10.06 -0.76
N SER A 52 3.89 9.70 0.51
CA SER A 52 3.16 10.26 1.65
C SER A 52 3.38 11.77 1.78
N MET A 53 4.62 12.24 1.66
CA MET A 53 4.95 13.66 1.70
C MET A 53 4.27 14.46 0.57
N GLU A 54 4.26 13.93 -0.65
CA GLU A 54 3.58 14.56 -1.79
C GLU A 54 2.05 14.57 -1.61
N ARG A 55 1.50 13.50 -1.01
CA ARG A 55 0.06 13.38 -0.74
C ARG A 55 -0.41 14.31 0.37
N LEU A 56 0.38 14.51 1.43
CA LEU A 56 0.10 15.46 2.50
C LEU A 56 0.06 16.91 2.00
N GLN A 57 0.73 17.21 0.89
CA GLN A 57 0.66 18.52 0.23
C GLN A 57 -0.55 18.67 -0.70
N ALA A 58 -1.23 17.57 -1.04
CA ALA A 58 -2.40 17.57 -1.90
C ALA A 58 -3.68 17.97 -1.11
N PRO A 59 -4.74 18.45 -1.78
CA PRO A 59 -6.00 18.76 -1.11
C PRO A 59 -6.54 17.54 -0.37
N PRO A 60 -7.06 17.70 0.87
CA PRO A 60 -7.57 16.59 1.66
C PRO A 60 -8.70 15.88 0.89
N ARG A 61 -8.58 14.56 0.77
CA ARG A 61 -9.61 13.72 0.16
C ARG A 61 -10.75 13.51 1.15
N PRO A 62 -11.99 13.30 0.67
CA PRO A 62 -13.11 12.95 1.55
C PRO A 62 -12.78 11.72 2.40
N GLU A 63 -13.28 11.72 3.64
CA GLU A 63 -13.07 10.69 4.67
C GLU A 63 -13.37 9.27 4.14
N THR A 64 -12.34 8.53 3.75
CA THR A 64 -12.46 7.16 3.23
C THR A 64 -12.33 6.10 4.33
N GLY A 65 -12.07 6.51 5.58
CA GLY A 65 -11.73 5.61 6.69
C GLY A 65 -10.32 5.02 6.59
N LEU A 66 -9.50 5.49 5.64
CA LEU A 66 -8.08 5.17 5.50
C LEU A 66 -7.23 6.30 6.10
N LEU A 67 -6.07 5.93 6.64
CA LEU A 67 -5.07 6.87 7.14
C LEU A 67 -4.63 7.81 6.00
N ASP A 68 -4.69 9.12 6.26
CA ASP A 68 -4.31 10.11 5.27
C ASP A 68 -2.80 10.01 4.94
N GLY A 69 -2.47 10.21 3.67
CA GLY A 69 -1.10 10.08 3.18
C GLY A 69 -0.56 8.65 3.08
N MET A 70 -1.31 7.61 3.44
CA MET A 70 -0.88 6.21 3.17
C MET A 70 -0.95 5.88 1.68
N MET A 71 0.07 5.17 1.20
CA MET A 71 0.05 4.61 -0.15
C MET A 71 -0.90 3.42 -0.19
N THR A 72 -1.95 3.46 -1.02
CA THR A 72 -2.81 2.30 -1.27
C THR A 72 -2.09 1.28 -2.15
N THR A 73 -2.49 0.03 -2.05
CA THR A 73 -1.90 -1.04 -2.84
C THR A 73 -2.20 -0.86 -4.32
N GLU A 74 -3.36 -0.32 -4.67
CA GLU A 74 -3.68 0.04 -6.07
C GLU A 74 -2.67 1.05 -6.63
N ALA A 75 -2.30 2.07 -5.85
CA ALA A 75 -1.31 3.05 -6.26
C ALA A 75 0.09 2.43 -6.42
N ALA A 76 0.45 1.51 -5.53
CA ALA A 76 1.72 0.79 -5.61
C ALA A 76 1.79 -0.14 -6.83
N LEU A 77 0.71 -0.87 -7.13
CA LEU A 77 0.63 -1.70 -8.34
C LEU A 77 0.73 -0.86 -9.62
N MET A 78 0.13 0.33 -9.62
CA MET A 78 0.27 1.26 -10.75
C MET A 78 1.72 1.74 -10.92
N TYR A 79 2.39 2.07 -9.81
CA TYR A 79 3.81 2.43 -9.82
C TYR A 79 4.67 1.31 -10.41
N ASP A 80 4.47 0.07 -9.96
CA ASP A 80 5.19 -1.10 -10.45
C ASP A 80 4.92 -1.37 -11.93
N ALA A 81 3.67 -1.21 -12.38
CA ALA A 81 3.31 -1.39 -13.79
C ALA A 81 4.04 -0.41 -14.70
N VAL A 82 4.08 0.89 -14.33
CA VAL A 82 4.81 1.92 -15.08
C VAL A 82 6.31 1.66 -15.04
N TYR A 83 6.85 1.28 -13.87
CA TYR A 83 8.27 0.97 -13.71
C TYR A 83 8.70 -0.20 -14.61
N MET A 84 7.92 -1.28 -14.64
CA MET A 84 8.19 -2.45 -15.48
C MET A 84 8.15 -2.11 -16.97
N VAL A 85 7.17 -1.33 -17.41
CA VAL A 85 7.08 -0.87 -18.81
C VAL A 85 8.27 0.02 -19.19
N ALA A 86 8.68 0.93 -18.31
CA ALA A 86 9.82 1.81 -18.53
C ALA A 86 11.13 1.01 -18.68
N ILE A 87 11.36 0.02 -17.82
CA ILE A 87 12.53 -0.87 -17.90
C ILE A 87 12.51 -1.67 -19.20
N ALA A 88 11.36 -2.26 -19.56
CA ALA A 88 11.23 -3.05 -20.76
C ALA A 88 11.53 -2.20 -22.01
N SER A 89 10.98 -0.98 -22.07
CA SER A 89 11.21 -0.03 -23.16
C SER A 89 12.68 0.37 -23.28
N HIS A 90 13.32 0.70 -22.15
CA HIS A 90 14.73 1.06 -22.13
C HIS A 90 15.62 -0.09 -22.64
N ARG A 91 15.38 -1.32 -22.16
CA ARG A 91 16.13 -2.51 -22.59
C ARG A 91 15.91 -2.82 -24.07
N ALA A 92 14.68 -2.70 -24.56
CA ALA A 92 14.38 -2.90 -25.97
C ALA A 92 15.15 -1.89 -26.84
N SER A 93 15.21 -0.63 -26.43
CA SER A 93 15.99 0.40 -27.14
C SER A 93 17.49 0.10 -27.14
N GLN A 94 18.06 -0.39 -26.04
CA GLN A 94 19.49 -0.75 -25.96
C GLN A 94 19.86 -1.94 -26.84
N LEU A 95 18.96 -2.92 -26.98
CA LEU A 95 19.16 -4.08 -27.88
C LEU A 95 19.19 -3.66 -29.35
N THR A 96 18.31 -2.75 -29.76
CA THR A 96 18.28 -2.23 -31.14
C THR A 96 19.52 -1.42 -31.49
N VAL A 97 20.13 -0.73 -30.51
CA VAL A 97 21.36 0.05 -30.70
C VAL A 97 22.61 -0.83 -30.72
N SER A 98 22.62 -1.96 -29.99
CA SER A 98 23.78 -2.87 -29.93
C SER A 98 23.83 -3.89 -31.07
N SER A 99 22.77 -3.99 -31.89
CA SER A 99 22.69 -4.92 -33.04
C SER A 99 23.08 -4.28 -34.39
N LEU A 100 23.51 -3.01 -34.39
CA LEU A 100 24.05 -2.28 -35.55
C LEU A 100 25.57 -2.17 -35.44
#